data_AF-A0A9K3LHU3-F1
#
_entry.id   AF-A0A9K3LHU3-F1
#
_cell.length_a   1.000
_cell.length_b   1.000
_cell.length_c   1.000
_cell.angle_alpha   90.00
_cell.angle_beta   90.00
_cell.angle_gamma   90.00
#
_symmetry.space_group_name_H-M   'P 1'
#
loop_
_entity.id
_entity.type
_entity.pdbx_description
1 polymer ?
#
loop_
_entity_poly.entity_id
_entity_poly.type
_entity_poly.pdbx_seq_one_letter_code
_entity_poly.pdbx_strand_id
1 'polypeptide(L)'
;MMIVDRRFVALYSATVIAQPLLIDKSGAESFHTRERGENQPQSPSSVPQADLPTIHDAVNCICCLTPASFREGVRNSGGKFLYRGEDLSTGNESTASSPVIRKLRSMAEETGWLENLSDWILCPVPDLLLPETYVDPKAVTYFDCLEARLSSSMSQATLNPLQSSNPQLIAKPSNGHIGTADPQQASQWGRIVSVWPLGDRLSYVWPRDRTEFFPKSVRSCQNDFLITNQDLARALQRNREVLFCSWFRKSTDVSSQLISSFLVVPAEYDSALRKALDKVNYGL
;
A
#
# COMPACT_ATOMS: atom_id res chain seq x y z
N MET A 1 2.55 12.34 -20.92
CA MET A 1 1.68 12.44 -19.73
C MET A 1 1.51 11.00 -19.35
N MET A 2 1.87 10.60 -18.13
CA MET A 2 1.74 9.20 -17.73
C MET A 2 0.25 8.90 -17.71
N ILE A 3 -0.25 8.37 -18.82
CA ILE A 3 -1.56 7.75 -18.84
C ILE A 3 -1.29 6.37 -18.28
N VAL A 4 -1.64 6.15 -17.02
CA VAL A 4 -1.88 4.80 -16.53
C VAL A 4 -3.19 4.39 -17.21
N ASP A 5 -3.12 3.86 -18.43
CA ASP A 5 -4.30 3.24 -19.03
C ASP A 5 -4.29 1.79 -18.58
N ARG A 6 -5.14 1.46 -17.60
CA ARG A 6 -5.46 0.07 -17.28
C ARG A 6 -6.89 -0.11 -16.88
N ARG A 7 -7.66 -0.59 -17.85
CA ARG A 7 -8.57 -1.71 -17.60
C ARG A 7 -7.72 -2.90 -17.17
N PHE A 8 -8.04 -3.46 -16.01
CA PHE A 8 -7.41 -4.62 -15.40
C PHE A 8 -7.20 -5.80 -16.38
N VAL A 9 -6.04 -6.46 -16.28
CA VAL A 9 -5.92 -7.91 -16.51
C VAL A 9 -5.15 -8.47 -15.32
N ALA A 10 -5.85 -9.20 -14.46
CA ALA A 10 -5.25 -10.05 -13.46
C ALA A 10 -4.69 -11.29 -14.16
N LEU A 11 -3.38 -11.37 -14.38
CA LEU A 11 -2.74 -12.63 -14.77
C LEU A 11 -2.18 -13.29 -13.52
N TYR A 12 -2.93 -14.29 -13.07
CA TYR A 12 -2.52 -15.29 -12.10
C TYR A 12 -1.25 -16.00 -12.59
N SER A 13 -0.22 -16.06 -11.77
CA SER A 13 0.83 -17.08 -11.89
C SER A 13 0.88 -17.89 -10.61
N ALA A 14 -0.09 -18.80 -10.47
CA ALA A 14 -0.02 -19.88 -9.50
C ALA A 14 0.69 -21.06 -10.16
N THR A 15 1.94 -21.31 -9.77
CA THR A 15 2.61 -22.57 -10.07
C THR A 15 1.97 -23.65 -9.19
N VAL A 16 1.05 -24.43 -9.75
CA VAL A 16 0.47 -25.61 -9.08
C VAL A 16 0.82 -26.86 -9.88
N ILE A 17 1.49 -27.78 -9.18
CA ILE A 17 1.85 -29.13 -9.60
C ILE A 17 0.56 -29.90 -9.90
N ALA A 18 0.46 -30.44 -11.12
CA ALA A 18 -0.66 -31.25 -11.55
C ALA A 18 -0.65 -32.64 -10.87
N GLN A 19 -1.76 -33.01 -10.23
CA GLN A 19 -2.19 -34.40 -10.08
C GLN A 19 -3.64 -34.50 -10.59
N PRO A 20 -3.98 -35.47 -11.44
CA PRO A 20 -5.37 -35.69 -11.85
C PRO A 20 -6.07 -36.62 -10.84
N LEU A 21 -7.12 -36.12 -10.19
CA LEU A 21 -8.10 -36.95 -9.49
C LEU A 21 -9.35 -37.09 -10.35
N LEU A 22 -9.66 -38.34 -10.69
CA LEU A 22 -10.92 -38.81 -11.25
C LEU A 22 -12.07 -38.51 -10.27
N ILE A 23 -13.15 -37.90 -10.77
CA ILE A 23 -14.43 -37.88 -10.06
C ILE A 23 -15.48 -38.53 -10.95
N ASP A 24 -16.07 -39.58 -10.38
CA ASP A 24 -17.15 -40.39 -10.88
C ASP A 24 -18.50 -39.68 -10.70
N LYS A 25 -19.44 -39.94 -11.62
CA LYS A 25 -20.79 -39.35 -11.66
C LYS A 25 -21.82 -40.37 -11.16
N SER A 26 -22.51 -40.06 -10.07
CA SER A 26 -23.88 -40.51 -9.73
C SER A 26 -24.29 -39.79 -8.43
N GLY A 27 -25.53 -39.45 -8.13
CA GLY A 27 -26.82 -39.81 -8.70
C GLY A 27 -27.92 -38.89 -8.15
N ALA A 28 -29.14 -39.26 -8.47
CA ALA A 28 -30.32 -38.41 -8.59
C ALA A 28 -31.18 -38.26 -7.32
N GLU A 29 -32.16 -37.35 -7.45
CA GLU A 29 -33.51 -37.36 -6.87
C GLU A 29 -33.74 -37.06 -5.38
N SER A 30 -34.53 -36.01 -5.12
CA SER A 30 -35.87 -36.15 -4.52
C SER A 30 -36.60 -34.80 -4.46
N PHE A 31 -37.79 -34.77 -5.06
CA PHE A 31 -38.78 -33.69 -5.00
C PHE A 31 -39.55 -33.75 -3.67
N HIS A 32 -39.64 -32.63 -2.96
CA HIS A 32 -40.72 -32.39 -2.00
C HIS A 32 -41.40 -31.05 -2.29
N THR A 33 -42.62 -31.18 -2.80
CA THR A 33 -43.65 -30.14 -2.90
C THR A 33 -44.10 -29.75 -1.49
N ARG A 34 -44.03 -28.46 -1.11
CA ARG A 34 -44.77 -27.99 0.07
C ARG A 34 -45.20 -26.51 -0.02
N GLU A 35 -46.51 -26.38 -0.02
CA GLU A 35 -47.39 -25.36 0.58
C GLU A 35 -47.13 -23.87 0.34
N ARG A 36 -48.09 -23.31 -0.41
CA ARG A 36 -48.34 -21.90 -0.71
C ARG A 36 -48.82 -21.19 0.56
N GLY A 37 -47.91 -20.53 1.27
CA GLY A 37 -48.22 -19.58 2.34
C GLY A 37 -48.42 -18.16 1.79
N GLU A 38 -49.44 -17.47 2.30
CA GLU A 38 -49.81 -16.11 1.93
C GLU A 38 -48.71 -15.10 2.30
N ASN A 39 -48.23 -14.35 1.30
CA ASN A 39 -47.21 -13.32 1.46
C ASN A 39 -47.80 -12.08 2.14
N GLN A 40 -47.49 -11.89 3.43
CA GLN A 40 -47.51 -10.57 4.05
C GLN A 40 -46.41 -9.69 3.41
N PRO A 41 -46.67 -8.39 3.14
CA PRO A 41 -45.62 -7.47 2.72
C PRO A 41 -44.63 -7.29 3.88
N GLN A 42 -43.49 -7.99 3.78
CA GLN A 42 -42.37 -7.79 4.68
C GLN A 42 -41.89 -6.35 4.51
N SER A 43 -41.98 -5.57 5.59
CA SER A 43 -41.35 -4.26 5.73
C SER A 43 -39.91 -4.32 5.25
N PRO A 44 -39.38 -3.28 4.58
CA PRO A 44 -38.05 -3.29 4.02
C PRO A 44 -37.06 -3.66 5.11
N SER A 45 -36.47 -4.85 4.97
CA SER A 45 -35.37 -5.34 5.79
C SER A 45 -34.33 -4.22 5.84
N SER A 46 -34.18 -3.62 7.01
CA SER A 46 -33.15 -2.61 7.27
C SER A 46 -31.81 -3.28 7.04
N VAL A 47 -31.24 -3.07 5.86
CA VAL A 47 -29.88 -3.46 5.54
C VAL A 47 -29.01 -2.95 6.69
N PRO A 48 -28.24 -3.80 7.37
CA PRO A 48 -27.31 -3.34 8.39
C PRO A 48 -26.41 -2.30 7.73
N GLN A 49 -26.53 -1.03 8.13
CA GLN A 49 -25.51 -0.05 7.80
C GLN A 49 -24.26 -0.51 8.53
N ALA A 50 -23.33 -1.12 7.79
CA ALA A 50 -22.02 -1.41 8.34
C ALA A 50 -21.44 -0.08 8.83
N ASP A 51 -21.11 0.00 10.12
CA ASP A 51 -20.50 1.17 10.72
C ASP A 51 -19.18 1.42 10.00
N LEU A 52 -19.12 2.50 9.22
CA LEU A 52 -17.90 2.91 8.54
C LEU A 52 -16.78 3.10 9.59
N PRO A 53 -15.52 2.75 9.28
CA PRO A 53 -14.38 3.04 10.14
C PRO A 53 -14.45 4.44 10.67
N THR A 54 -14.35 4.56 11.99
CA THR A 54 -14.35 5.87 12.59
C THR A 54 -13.01 6.53 12.29
N ILE A 55 -13.02 7.84 12.06
CA ILE A 55 -11.79 8.63 11.93
C ILE A 55 -10.87 8.41 13.14
N HIS A 56 -11.44 8.12 14.31
CA HIS A 56 -10.70 7.80 15.52
C HIS A 56 -9.84 6.53 15.37
N ASP A 57 -10.37 5.47 14.75
CA ASP A 57 -9.62 4.25 14.51
C ASP A 57 -8.44 4.52 13.57
N ALA A 58 -8.66 5.29 12.50
CA ALA A 58 -7.60 5.68 11.57
C ALA A 58 -6.49 6.50 12.27
N VAL A 59 -6.85 7.43 13.15
CA VAL A 59 -5.90 8.19 13.98
C VAL A 59 -5.06 7.25 14.84
N ASN A 60 -5.70 6.32 15.55
CA ASN A 60 -4.98 5.33 16.38
C ASN A 60 -4.04 4.48 15.52
N CYS A 61 -4.45 4.14 14.29
CA CYS A 61 -3.64 3.38 13.34
C CYS A 61 -2.33 4.07 13.04
N ILE A 62 -2.44 5.33 12.64
CA ILE A 62 -1.31 6.16 12.26
C ILE A 62 -0.40 6.41 13.47
N CYS A 63 -0.98 6.68 14.64
CA CYS A 63 -0.28 6.88 15.91
C CYS A 63 0.54 5.67 16.36
N CYS A 64 -0.05 4.49 16.27
CA CYS A 64 0.58 3.28 16.78
C CYS A 64 1.53 2.64 15.75
N LEU A 65 1.21 2.73 14.46
CA LEU A 65 1.80 1.84 13.46
C LEU A 65 2.58 2.56 12.35
N THR A 66 2.45 3.87 12.17
CA THR A 66 3.26 4.59 11.18
C THR A 66 4.56 5.11 11.82
N PRO A 67 5.75 4.90 11.22
CA PRO A 67 7.01 5.35 11.82
C PRO A 67 7.06 6.85 12.11
N ALA A 68 7.47 7.23 13.33
CA ALA A 68 7.45 8.61 13.81
C ALA A 68 8.13 9.62 12.87
N SER A 69 9.28 9.24 12.29
CA SER A 69 10.03 10.08 11.35
C SER A 69 9.25 10.41 10.07
N PHE A 70 8.41 9.49 9.59
CA PHE A 70 7.54 9.73 8.44
C PHE A 70 6.50 10.79 8.77
N ARG A 71 5.88 10.64 9.93
CA ARG A 71 4.78 11.51 10.38
C ARG A 71 5.26 12.92 10.63
N GLU A 72 6.45 13.05 11.22
CA GLU A 72 7.14 14.33 11.33
C GLU A 72 7.45 14.92 9.95
N GLY A 73 7.90 14.10 8.99
CA GLY A 73 8.13 14.55 7.61
C GLY A 73 6.86 15.08 6.95
N VAL A 74 5.75 14.36 7.06
CA VAL A 74 4.43 14.75 6.55
C VAL A 74 3.96 16.03 7.22
N ARG A 75 3.99 16.10 8.55
CA ARG A 75 3.68 17.31 9.33
C ARG A 75 4.46 18.52 8.83
N ASN A 76 5.79 18.41 8.83
CA ASN A 76 6.68 19.52 8.50
C ASN A 76 6.53 19.98 7.04
N SER A 77 5.87 19.19 6.19
CA SER A 77 5.57 19.52 4.80
C SER A 77 4.24 20.25 4.56
N GLY A 78 3.41 20.45 5.60
CA GLY A 78 2.03 20.91 5.42
C GLY A 78 1.05 19.76 5.12
N GLY A 79 1.51 18.52 5.29
CA GLY A 79 0.65 17.42 5.67
C GLY A 79 0.21 16.45 4.57
N LYS A 80 0.82 16.37 3.38
CA LYS A 80 0.32 15.47 2.33
C LYS A 80 1.35 14.46 1.85
N PHE A 81 0.93 13.20 1.86
CA PHE A 81 1.56 12.13 1.11
C PHE A 81 0.47 11.33 0.41
N LEU A 82 0.44 11.45 -0.91
CA LEU A 82 -0.65 11.02 -1.78
C LEU A 82 -0.21 9.86 -2.63
N TYR A 83 -1.13 8.95 -2.88
CA TYR A 83 -0.93 7.75 -3.70
C TYR A 83 -2.08 7.57 -4.68
N ARG A 84 -1.88 6.63 -5.62
CA ARG A 84 -2.94 6.09 -6.47
C ARG A 84 -3.91 5.27 -5.61
N GLY A 85 -5.11 5.78 -5.38
CA GLY A 85 -6.20 4.96 -4.90
C GLY A 85 -6.54 3.91 -5.95
N GLU A 86 -6.38 2.65 -5.61
CA GLU A 86 -7.12 1.58 -6.30
C GLU A 86 -8.60 1.75 -5.95
N ASP A 87 -9.50 1.41 -6.87
CA ASP A 87 -10.92 1.42 -6.59
C ASP A 87 -11.19 0.44 -5.43
N LEU A 88 -11.43 0.98 -4.24
CA LEU A 88 -11.69 0.21 -3.00
C LEU A 88 -12.85 -0.79 -3.17
N SER A 89 -13.70 -0.61 -4.19
CA SER A 89 -14.83 -1.46 -4.53
C SER A 89 -14.48 -2.77 -5.21
N THR A 90 -13.28 -2.92 -5.79
CA THR A 90 -12.84 -4.23 -6.32
C THR A 90 -12.19 -5.01 -5.19
N GLY A 91 -13.03 -5.51 -4.28
CA GLY A 91 -12.62 -6.33 -3.15
C GLY A 91 -11.78 -7.51 -3.61
N ASN A 92 -10.45 -7.38 -3.51
CA ASN A 92 -9.55 -8.48 -3.75
C ASN A 92 -9.65 -9.42 -2.54
N GLU A 93 -10.28 -10.57 -2.72
CA GLU A 93 -10.26 -11.68 -1.74
C GLU A 93 -8.82 -12.08 -1.34
N SER A 94 -7.83 -11.72 -2.17
CA SER A 94 -6.41 -11.93 -1.90
C SER A 94 -5.86 -11.13 -0.71
N THR A 95 -6.48 -10.02 -0.29
CA THR A 95 -5.94 -9.21 0.82
C THR A 95 -6.21 -9.86 2.17
N ALA A 96 -7.33 -10.58 2.32
CA ALA A 96 -7.74 -11.21 3.57
C ALA A 96 -6.78 -12.31 4.05
N SER A 97 -6.01 -12.93 3.13
CA SER A 97 -5.04 -13.99 3.45
C SER A 97 -3.63 -13.47 3.75
N SER A 98 -3.37 -12.16 3.60
CA SER A 98 -2.06 -11.58 3.82
C SER A 98 -1.60 -11.79 5.28
N PRO A 99 -0.39 -12.32 5.53
CA PRO A 99 0.17 -12.45 6.88
C PRO A 99 0.24 -11.11 7.63
N VAL A 100 0.39 -10.00 6.90
CA VAL A 100 0.40 -8.65 7.48
C VAL A 100 -0.99 -8.29 8.00
N ILE A 101 -2.04 -8.51 7.20
CA ILE A 101 -3.42 -8.29 7.64
C ILE A 101 -3.77 -9.18 8.82
N ARG A 102 -3.31 -10.43 8.85
CA ARG A 102 -3.51 -11.32 10.02
C ARG A 102 -2.81 -10.79 11.27
N LYS A 103 -1.58 -10.29 11.14
CA LYS A 103 -0.85 -9.70 12.28
C LYS A 103 -1.53 -8.42 12.75
N LEU A 104 -1.93 -7.55 11.83
CA LEU A 104 -2.66 -6.33 12.13
C LEU A 104 -3.99 -6.66 12.82
N ARG A 105 -4.72 -7.66 12.34
CA ARG A 105 -5.95 -8.16 12.98
C ARG A 105 -5.67 -8.74 14.37
N SER A 106 -4.61 -9.51 14.56
CA SER A 106 -4.24 -10.01 15.90
C SER A 106 -3.91 -8.87 16.87
N MET A 107 -3.20 -7.82 16.41
CA MET A 107 -2.97 -6.61 17.22
C MET A 107 -4.28 -5.84 17.48
N ALA A 108 -5.23 -5.93 16.55
CA ALA A 108 -6.56 -5.35 16.65
C ALA A 108 -7.47 -6.04 17.65
N GLU A 109 -7.49 -7.37 17.64
CA GLU A 109 -8.36 -8.18 18.49
C GLU A 109 -8.07 -7.91 19.96
N GLU A 110 -6.81 -7.62 20.30
CA GLU A 110 -6.41 -7.17 21.64
C GLU A 110 -6.98 -5.79 22.03
N THR A 111 -7.41 -4.98 21.06
CA THR A 111 -7.66 -3.55 21.26
C THR A 111 -9.02 -3.05 20.72
N GLY A 112 -9.72 -3.83 19.91
CA GLY A 112 -11.10 -3.62 19.43
C GLY A 112 -11.33 -2.69 18.22
N TRP A 113 -10.29 -2.13 17.57
CA TRP A 113 -10.45 -1.02 16.61
C TRP A 113 -10.16 -1.33 15.13
N LEU A 114 -9.54 -2.47 14.75
CA LEU A 114 -9.32 -2.76 13.32
C LEU A 114 -10.46 -3.51 12.61
N GLU A 115 -11.52 -3.97 13.28
CA GLU A 115 -12.64 -4.61 12.58
C GLU A 115 -13.23 -3.67 11.52
N ASN A 116 -13.21 -2.36 11.78
CA ASN A 116 -13.72 -1.36 10.83
C ASN A 116 -12.66 -0.85 9.85
N LEU A 117 -11.36 -1.04 10.11
CA LEU A 117 -10.27 -0.49 9.28
C LEU A 117 -9.79 -1.42 8.17
N SER A 118 -10.29 -2.65 8.08
CA SER A 118 -9.82 -3.63 7.09
C SER A 118 -9.85 -3.09 5.67
N ASP A 119 -10.86 -2.29 5.34
CA ASP A 119 -11.09 -1.75 4.00
C ASP A 119 -10.15 -0.58 3.68
N TRP A 120 -9.55 0.03 4.70
CA TRP A 120 -8.61 1.14 4.55
C TRP A 120 -7.16 0.67 4.57
N ILE A 121 -6.87 -0.57 4.98
CA ILE A 121 -5.52 -1.10 5.02
C ILE A 121 -5.24 -1.88 3.74
N LEU A 122 -4.34 -1.35 2.91
CA LEU A 122 -3.93 -1.98 1.66
C LEU A 122 -2.55 -2.60 1.79
N CYS A 123 -2.36 -3.72 1.09
CA CYS A 123 -1.10 -4.43 0.94
C CYS A 123 -0.84 -4.73 -0.55
N PRO A 124 -0.82 -3.73 -1.44
CA PRO A 124 -0.70 -3.99 -2.87
C PRO A 124 0.68 -4.55 -3.21
N VAL A 125 0.73 -5.38 -4.25
CA VAL A 125 2.00 -5.87 -4.79
C VAL A 125 2.69 -4.70 -5.52
N PRO A 126 4.00 -4.48 -5.33
CA PRO A 126 4.75 -3.51 -6.10
C PRO A 126 4.64 -3.79 -7.61
N ASP A 127 4.20 -2.80 -8.38
CA ASP A 127 3.93 -2.91 -9.81
C ASP A 127 4.94 -2.15 -10.67
N LEU A 128 5.96 -1.52 -10.08
CA LEU A 128 6.86 -0.61 -10.78
C LEU A 128 7.79 -1.29 -11.81
N LEU A 129 7.93 -2.61 -11.74
CA LEU A 129 8.72 -3.41 -12.69
C LEU A 129 7.83 -4.16 -13.71
N LEU A 130 6.51 -4.00 -13.63
CA LEU A 130 5.58 -4.65 -14.55
C LEU A 130 5.42 -3.81 -15.82
N PRO A 131 5.67 -4.37 -17.02
CA PRO A 131 5.52 -3.63 -18.28
C PRO A 131 4.16 -2.98 -18.47
N GLU A 132 3.13 -3.69 -18.06
CA GLU A 132 1.76 -3.23 -18.12
C GLU A 132 1.55 -1.92 -17.32
N THR A 133 2.40 -1.56 -16.35
CA THR A 133 2.21 -0.39 -15.46
C THR A 133 2.34 0.93 -16.20
N TYR A 134 3.02 0.90 -17.34
CA TYR A 134 3.37 2.08 -18.09
C TYR A 134 2.93 1.97 -19.54
N VAL A 135 2.49 3.10 -20.09
CA VAL A 135 2.32 3.25 -21.53
C VAL A 135 3.67 3.36 -22.24
N ASP A 136 4.69 3.92 -21.59
CA ASP A 136 6.04 4.01 -22.15
C ASP A 136 6.91 2.81 -21.67
N PRO A 137 7.29 1.88 -22.55
CA PRO A 137 8.11 0.72 -22.16
C PRO A 137 9.49 1.11 -21.62
N LYS A 138 9.98 2.32 -21.90
CA LYS A 138 11.25 2.82 -21.33
C LYS A 138 11.18 3.02 -19.82
N ALA A 139 9.98 3.17 -19.25
CA ALA A 139 9.81 3.27 -17.82
C ALA A 139 10.31 2.00 -17.11
N VAL A 140 9.98 0.82 -17.65
CA VAL A 140 10.46 -0.47 -17.11
C VAL A 140 11.97 -0.51 -17.09
N THR A 141 12.61 -0.20 -18.23
CA THR A 141 14.08 -0.16 -18.32
C THR A 141 14.70 0.82 -17.33
N TYR A 142 14.05 1.97 -17.11
CA TYR A 142 14.48 2.94 -16.10
C TYR A 142 14.36 2.37 -14.68
N PHE A 143 13.24 1.71 -14.35
CA PHE A 143 13.03 1.13 -13.03
C PHE A 143 13.89 -0.12 -12.78
N ASP A 144 14.20 -0.93 -13.79
CA ASP A 144 15.19 -2.01 -13.71
C ASP A 144 16.59 -1.46 -13.38
N CYS A 145 16.98 -0.37 -14.04
CA CYS A 145 18.23 0.34 -13.73
C CYS A 145 18.23 0.81 -12.27
N LEU A 146 17.13 1.42 -11.82
CA LEU A 146 16.98 1.95 -10.46
C LEU A 146 17.03 0.82 -9.42
N GLU A 147 16.39 -0.31 -9.70
CA GLU A 147 16.39 -1.54 -8.89
C GLU A 147 17.81 -2.08 -8.69
N ALA A 148 18.56 -2.23 -9.78
CA ALA A 148 19.95 -2.70 -9.73
C ALA A 148 20.81 -1.77 -8.86
N ARG A 149 20.68 -0.45 -9.08
CA ARG A 149 21.46 0.57 -8.37
C ARG A 149 21.18 0.62 -6.87
N LEU A 150 19.90 0.60 -6.48
CA LEU A 150 19.50 0.62 -5.07
C LEU A 150 19.87 -0.68 -4.36
N SER A 151 19.83 -1.81 -5.08
CA SER A 151 20.30 -3.10 -4.57
C SER A 151 21.82 -3.11 -4.34
N SER A 152 22.62 -2.52 -5.24
CA SER A 152 24.08 -2.43 -5.07
C SER A 152 24.50 -1.49 -3.92
N SER A 153 23.74 -0.44 -3.65
CA SER A 153 24.03 0.51 -2.56
C SER A 153 23.98 -0.17 -1.18
N MET A 154 23.17 -1.22 -1.05
CA MET A 154 23.06 -2.03 0.17
C MET A 154 24.37 -2.77 0.49
N SER A 155 25.14 -3.18 -0.52
CA SER A 155 26.39 -3.91 -0.33
C SER A 155 27.53 -3.05 0.22
N GLN A 156 27.48 -1.72 0.04
CA GLN A 156 28.53 -0.81 0.53
C GLN A 156 28.32 -0.40 1.99
N ALA A 157 27.07 -0.31 2.46
CA ALA A 157 26.76 0.04 3.85
C ALA A 157 27.18 -1.06 4.85
N THR A 158 27.38 -2.30 4.38
CA THR A 158 27.76 -3.46 5.22
C THR A 158 29.25 -3.58 5.52
N LEU A 159 30.08 -2.63 5.09
CA LEU A 159 31.54 -2.68 5.31
C LEU A 159 31.96 -2.42 6.78
N ASN A 160 31.02 -2.14 7.68
CA ASN A 160 31.21 -2.21 9.15
C ASN A 160 30.28 -3.27 9.78
N PRO A 161 30.62 -4.58 9.69
CA PRO A 161 29.79 -5.68 10.18
C PRO A 161 29.55 -5.66 11.70
N LEU A 162 30.34 -4.89 12.45
CA LEU A 162 30.38 -4.94 13.92
C LEU A 162 29.38 -4.01 14.61
N GLN A 163 28.66 -3.12 13.90
CA GLN A 163 27.83 -2.10 14.54
C GLN A 163 26.37 -2.04 14.10
N SER A 164 25.93 -2.80 13.08
CA SER A 164 24.53 -2.84 12.69
C SER A 164 24.01 -4.27 12.63
N SER A 165 23.40 -4.72 13.72
CA SER A 165 22.72 -6.03 13.81
C SER A 165 21.42 -6.09 13.00
N ASN A 166 21.17 -5.13 12.12
CA ASN A 166 19.94 -5.02 11.34
C ASN A 166 20.25 -4.70 9.87
N PRO A 167 19.86 -5.57 8.91
CA PRO A 167 19.94 -5.21 7.50
C PRO A 167 19.09 -3.95 7.27
N GLN A 168 19.71 -2.95 6.66
CA GLN A 168 19.06 -1.68 6.36
C GLN A 168 18.08 -1.89 5.21
N LEU A 169 16.78 -1.71 5.46
CA LEU A 169 15.79 -1.71 4.39
C LEU A 169 16.09 -0.57 3.43
N ILE A 170 16.11 -0.87 2.12
CA ILE A 170 16.16 0.14 1.07
C ILE A 170 14.89 -0.02 0.23
N ALA A 171 14.12 1.06 0.11
CA ALA A 171 13.00 1.14 -0.81
C ALA A 171 13.52 1.11 -2.24
N LYS A 172 12.95 0.21 -3.05
CA LYS A 172 13.34 -0.04 -4.44
C LYS A 172 12.11 -0.52 -5.24
N PRO A 173 12.16 -0.46 -6.58
CA PRO A 173 11.01 -0.79 -7.42
C PRO A 173 10.34 -2.15 -7.13
N SER A 174 11.12 -3.18 -6.78
CA SER A 174 10.57 -4.51 -6.47
C SER A 174 9.87 -4.64 -5.12
N ASN A 175 10.00 -3.67 -4.20
CA ASN A 175 9.45 -3.75 -2.84
C ASN A 175 8.66 -2.53 -2.37
N GLY A 176 8.60 -1.47 -3.19
CA GLY A 176 8.07 -0.18 -2.80
C GLY A 176 7.03 0.37 -3.76
N HIS A 177 6.43 1.47 -3.32
CA HIS A 177 5.42 2.22 -4.06
C HIS A 177 5.87 3.68 -4.19
N ILE A 178 5.43 4.38 -5.23
CA ILE A 178 5.70 5.81 -5.39
C ILE A 178 4.49 6.60 -4.88
N GLY A 179 4.74 7.53 -3.96
CA GLY A 179 3.79 8.56 -3.56
C GLY A 179 4.33 9.96 -3.84
N THR A 180 3.48 10.98 -3.79
CA THR A 180 3.84 12.39 -4.03
C THR A 180 3.07 13.32 -3.09
N ALA A 181 3.56 14.53 -2.87
CA ALA A 181 2.80 15.57 -2.17
C ALA A 181 1.90 16.38 -3.13
N ASP A 182 2.08 16.25 -4.44
CA ASP A 182 1.33 17.01 -5.45
C ASP A 182 0.00 16.33 -5.82
N PRO A 183 -1.16 16.93 -5.49
CA PRO A 183 -2.46 16.37 -5.84
C PRO A 183 -2.69 16.27 -7.34
N GLN A 184 -2.15 17.20 -8.13
CA GLN A 184 -2.32 17.17 -9.59
C GLN A 184 -1.58 15.99 -10.19
N GLN A 185 -0.38 15.69 -9.69
CA GLN A 185 0.38 14.53 -10.11
C GLN A 185 -0.30 13.23 -9.66
N ALA A 186 -0.69 13.13 -8.38
CA ALA A 186 -1.38 11.94 -7.86
C ALA A 186 -2.67 11.62 -8.62
N SER A 187 -3.41 12.66 -9.06
CA SER A 187 -4.64 12.50 -9.84
C SER A 187 -4.44 11.84 -11.20
N GLN A 188 -3.21 11.86 -11.74
CA GLN A 188 -2.90 11.21 -13.01
C GLN A 188 -2.83 9.69 -12.86
N TRP A 189 -2.65 9.19 -11.65
CA TRP A 189 -2.53 7.76 -11.38
C TRP A 189 -3.89 7.12 -11.07
N GLY A 190 -4.85 7.89 -10.56
CA GLY A 190 -6.18 7.40 -10.20
C GLY A 190 -6.85 8.31 -9.17
N ARG A 191 -7.81 7.75 -8.42
CA ARG A 191 -8.45 8.46 -7.31
C ARG A 191 -7.40 8.85 -6.27
N ILE A 192 -7.36 10.12 -5.89
CA ILE A 192 -6.38 10.60 -4.89
C ILE A 192 -6.77 10.08 -3.51
N VAL A 193 -5.80 9.52 -2.80
CA VAL A 193 -5.93 9.09 -1.41
C VAL A 193 -4.68 9.48 -0.61
N SER A 194 -4.86 9.75 0.68
CA SER A 194 -3.75 9.96 1.61
C SER A 194 -3.21 8.60 2.08
N VAL A 195 -1.90 8.44 2.13
CA VAL A 195 -1.26 7.17 2.47
C VAL A 195 -0.33 7.29 3.66
N TRP A 196 -0.47 6.34 4.57
CA TRP A 196 0.28 6.23 5.81
C TRP A 196 0.94 4.85 5.89
N PRO A 197 2.25 4.75 5.63
CA PRO A 197 2.98 3.49 5.73
C PRO A 197 2.81 2.89 7.13
N LEU A 198 2.42 1.62 7.19
CA LEU A 198 2.27 0.86 8.44
C LEU A 198 3.47 -0.08 8.58
N GLY A 199 4.07 -0.11 9.76
CA GLY A 199 5.26 -0.90 10.03
C GLY A 199 6.14 -0.35 11.14
N ASP A 200 7.02 -1.19 11.67
CA ASP A 200 8.06 -0.76 12.61
C ASP A 200 9.31 -0.23 11.90
N ARG A 201 9.44 -0.48 10.59
CA ARG A 201 10.45 0.17 9.74
C ARG A 201 9.84 0.71 8.46
N LEU A 202 10.44 1.80 8.02
CA LEU A 202 10.16 2.46 6.76
C LEU A 202 11.51 2.72 6.09
N SER A 203 11.54 2.53 4.78
CA SER A 203 12.57 3.06 3.92
C SER A 203 11.94 3.93 2.86
N TYR A 204 12.64 4.98 2.47
CA TYR A 204 12.22 5.85 1.38
C TYR A 204 13.41 6.41 0.61
N VAL A 205 13.18 6.64 -0.68
CA VAL A 205 14.14 7.18 -1.64
C VAL A 205 13.44 8.25 -2.47
N TRP A 206 14.15 9.31 -2.83
CA TRP A 206 13.62 10.34 -3.71
C TRP A 206 14.73 11.01 -4.54
N PRO A 207 14.42 11.53 -5.75
CA PRO A 207 15.40 12.21 -6.60
C PRO A 207 15.70 13.64 -6.13
N ARG A 208 16.97 13.94 -5.86
CA ARG A 208 17.46 15.24 -5.33
C ARG A 208 17.22 16.41 -6.28
N ASP A 209 17.33 16.18 -7.59
CA ASP A 209 17.41 17.25 -8.58
C ASP A 209 16.16 17.38 -9.46
N ARG A 210 15.15 16.51 -9.27
CA ARG A 210 13.88 16.57 -9.99
C ARG A 210 12.69 16.13 -9.15
N THR A 211 11.48 16.37 -9.64
CA THR A 211 10.23 16.02 -8.96
C THR A 211 9.79 14.57 -9.21
N GLU A 212 10.12 13.98 -10.35
CA GLU A 212 9.62 12.65 -10.76
C GLU A 212 10.75 11.62 -10.83
N PHE A 213 10.47 10.35 -10.60
CA PHE A 213 11.42 9.27 -10.88
C PHE A 213 11.61 9.11 -12.39
N PHE A 214 10.56 9.06 -13.20
CA PHE A 214 10.67 8.83 -14.64
C PHE A 214 10.14 10.03 -15.46
N PRO A 215 10.91 11.12 -15.61
CA PRO A 215 10.50 12.25 -16.43
C PRO A 215 10.70 11.95 -17.93
N LYS A 216 9.87 12.55 -18.79
CA LYS A 216 9.89 12.35 -20.26
C LYS A 216 11.25 12.54 -20.94
N SER A 217 12.11 13.38 -20.35
CA SER A 217 13.42 13.75 -20.92
C SER A 217 14.55 12.81 -20.53
N VAL A 218 14.38 11.98 -19.48
CA VAL A 218 15.45 11.16 -18.94
C VAL A 218 15.32 9.75 -19.47
N ARG A 219 16.45 9.22 -19.96
CA ARG A 219 16.52 7.88 -20.56
C ARG A 219 17.28 6.86 -19.71
N SER A 220 17.89 7.29 -18.61
CA SER A 220 18.74 6.43 -17.78
C SER A 220 18.74 6.91 -16.32
N CYS A 221 18.75 5.96 -15.39
CA CYS A 221 18.82 6.23 -13.95
C CYS A 221 20.24 6.50 -13.44
N GLN A 222 21.26 6.36 -14.29
CA GLN A 222 22.67 6.37 -13.88
C GLN A 222 23.12 7.70 -13.26
N ASN A 223 22.54 8.81 -13.72
CA ASN A 223 22.93 10.16 -13.29
C ASN A 223 22.04 10.72 -12.17
N ASP A 224 21.12 9.92 -11.64
CA ASP A 224 20.17 10.45 -10.66
C ASP A 224 20.86 10.61 -9.31
N PHE A 225 20.81 11.79 -8.73
CA PHE A 225 21.21 11.93 -7.33
C PHE A 225 20.04 11.51 -6.45
N LEU A 226 20.12 10.32 -5.84
CA LEU A 226 19.08 9.78 -4.99
C LEU A 226 19.41 10.07 -3.52
N ILE A 227 18.40 10.50 -2.76
CA ILE A 227 18.49 10.68 -1.31
C ILE A 227 17.71 9.56 -0.65
N THR A 228 18.37 8.83 0.25
CA THR A 228 17.82 7.66 0.94
C THR A 228 17.65 7.95 2.43
N ASN A 229 16.45 7.73 2.95
CA ASN A 229 16.10 7.84 4.37
C ASN A 229 16.47 9.17 5.03
N GLN A 230 16.48 10.25 4.25
CA GLN A 230 16.85 11.59 4.70
C GLN A 230 15.92 12.64 4.09
N ASP A 231 15.76 13.76 4.79
CA ASP A 231 15.14 14.97 4.27
C ASP A 231 13.71 14.77 3.69
N LEU A 232 12.92 13.85 4.26
CA LEU A 232 11.55 13.58 3.77
C LEU A 232 10.68 14.84 3.71
N ALA A 233 10.69 15.66 4.76
CA ALA A 233 9.93 16.92 4.80
C ALA A 233 10.26 17.82 3.60
N ARG A 234 11.54 17.92 3.24
CA ARG A 234 12.02 18.70 2.09
C ARG A 234 11.58 18.10 0.76
N ALA A 235 11.56 16.78 0.64
CA ALA A 235 11.05 16.10 -0.55
C ALA A 235 9.57 16.46 -0.78
N LEU A 236 8.76 16.36 0.28
CA LEU A 236 7.33 16.66 0.24
C LEU A 236 7.04 18.14 0.00
N GLN A 237 7.73 19.07 0.69
CA GLN A 237 7.61 20.51 0.45
C GLN A 237 7.93 20.93 -0.99
N ARG A 238 8.75 20.13 -1.69
CA ARG A 238 9.15 20.37 -3.08
C ARG A 238 8.34 19.53 -4.07
N ASN A 239 7.23 18.94 -3.65
CA ASN A 239 6.34 18.14 -4.50
C ASN A 239 7.09 17.04 -5.26
N ARG A 240 7.97 16.33 -4.55
CA ARG A 240 8.73 15.23 -5.14
C ARG A 240 8.02 13.90 -4.94
N GLU A 241 8.16 13.06 -5.94
CA GLU A 241 7.89 11.63 -5.82
C GLU A 241 8.86 11.01 -4.82
N VAL A 242 8.31 10.16 -3.97
CA VAL A 242 9.03 9.39 -2.96
C VAL A 242 8.68 7.93 -3.18
N LEU A 243 9.69 7.12 -3.46
CA LEU A 243 9.60 5.67 -3.48
C LEU A 243 9.74 5.21 -2.03
N PHE A 244 8.73 4.55 -1.48
CA PHE A 244 8.71 4.12 -0.09
C PHE A 244 8.33 2.65 0.03
N CYS A 245 8.84 2.00 1.08
CA CYS A 245 8.39 0.69 1.50
C CYS A 245 8.40 0.60 3.03
N SER A 246 7.41 -0.07 3.59
CA SER A 246 7.33 -0.33 5.02
C SER A 246 7.26 -1.82 5.29
N TRP A 247 7.66 -2.21 6.50
CA TRP A 247 7.51 -3.60 6.91
C TRP A 247 7.20 -3.69 8.39
N PHE A 248 6.70 -4.85 8.80
CA PHE A 248 6.73 -5.27 10.18
C PHE A 248 7.85 -6.29 10.35
N ARG A 249 8.75 -6.09 11.31
CA ARG A 249 9.68 -7.14 11.72
C ARG A 249 8.85 -8.37 12.11
N LYS A 250 9.03 -9.45 11.37
CA LYS A 250 8.41 -10.72 11.76
C LYS A 250 9.03 -11.17 13.07
N SER A 251 8.17 -11.60 13.98
CA SER A 251 8.57 -12.52 15.02
C SER A 251 8.96 -13.81 14.30
N THR A 252 10.26 -14.13 14.32
CA THR A 252 10.89 -15.45 14.09
C THR A 252 10.76 -16.19 12.75
N ASP A 253 9.82 -15.89 11.85
CA ASP A 253 9.57 -16.78 10.71
C ASP A 253 10.10 -16.25 9.35
N VAL A 254 11.19 -16.83 8.86
CA VAL A 254 12.08 -16.32 7.78
C VAL A 254 11.39 -16.22 6.40
N SER A 255 10.17 -16.75 6.24
CA SER A 255 9.46 -16.82 4.95
C SER A 255 8.54 -15.63 4.60
N SER A 256 8.46 -14.57 5.41
CA SER A 256 7.60 -13.43 5.04
C SER A 256 8.20 -12.68 3.87
N GLN A 257 7.52 -12.77 2.73
CA GLN A 257 7.59 -11.74 1.72
C GLN A 257 7.41 -10.36 2.37
N LEU A 258 8.30 -9.44 2.02
CA LEU A 258 8.26 -8.04 2.43
C LEU A 258 7.11 -7.37 1.68
N ILE A 259 5.90 -7.46 2.23
CA ILE A 259 4.74 -6.80 1.65
C ILE A 259 4.61 -5.45 2.33
N SER A 260 4.77 -4.37 1.56
CA SER A 260 4.47 -3.01 2.02
C SER A 260 2.98 -2.94 2.38
N SER A 261 2.70 -2.43 3.57
CA SER A 261 1.33 -2.23 4.04
C SER A 261 1.14 -0.77 4.41
N PHE A 262 0.01 -0.20 4.03
CA PHE A 262 -0.28 1.19 4.36
C PHE A 262 -1.78 1.41 4.57
N LEU A 263 -2.09 2.36 5.45
CA LEU A 263 -3.43 2.86 5.62
C LEU A 263 -3.70 3.90 4.54
N VAL A 264 -4.76 3.67 3.79
CA VAL A 264 -5.30 4.55 2.76
C VAL A 264 -6.49 5.29 3.34
N VAL A 265 -6.43 6.60 3.33
CA VAL A 265 -7.54 7.47 3.75
C VAL A 265 -8.09 8.18 2.52
N PRO A 266 -9.35 7.89 2.13
CA PRO A 266 -9.99 8.60 1.03
C PRO A 266 -9.99 10.11 1.23
N ALA A 267 -9.89 10.86 0.13
CA ALA A 267 -9.76 12.32 0.18
C ALA A 267 -10.91 13.02 0.93
N GLU A 268 -12.13 12.47 0.89
CA GLU A 268 -13.28 13.00 1.62
C GLU A 268 -13.12 12.96 3.15
N TYR A 269 -12.29 12.05 3.66
CA TYR A 269 -12.01 11.89 5.09
C TYR A 269 -10.73 12.62 5.53
N ASP A 270 -9.91 13.11 4.60
CA ASP A 270 -8.60 13.71 4.89
C ASP A 270 -8.71 14.94 5.81
N SER A 271 -9.70 15.82 5.60
CA SER A 271 -9.91 16.99 6.47
C SER A 271 -10.30 16.61 7.89
N ALA A 272 -11.17 15.60 8.04
CA ALA A 272 -11.59 15.11 9.36
C ALA A 272 -10.42 14.42 10.08
N LEU A 273 -9.64 13.62 9.35
CA LEU A 273 -8.44 12.97 9.85
C LEU A 273 -7.44 13.99 10.40
N ARG A 274 -7.13 15.05 9.63
CA ARG A 274 -6.18 16.09 10.07
C ARG A 274 -6.61 16.74 11.37
N LYS A 275 -7.86 17.20 11.43
CA LYS A 275 -8.42 17.81 12.64
C LYS A 275 -8.35 16.86 13.84
N ALA A 276 -8.51 15.56 13.62
CA ALA A 276 -8.43 14.57 14.69
C ALA A 276 -6.97 14.33 15.12
N LEU A 277 -6.02 14.28 14.18
CA LEU A 277 -4.58 14.22 14.48
C LEU A 277 -4.14 15.47 15.27
N ASP A 278 -4.59 16.68 14.90
CA ASP A 278 -4.24 17.90 15.62
C ASP A 278 -4.69 17.87 17.09
N LYS A 279 -5.90 17.36 17.34
CA LYS A 279 -6.47 17.25 18.69
C LYS A 279 -5.68 16.35 19.63
N VAL A 280 -5.10 15.27 19.11
CA VAL A 280 -4.24 14.36 19.91
C VAL A 280 -2.80 14.87 20.01
N ASN A 281 -2.60 16.15 19.72
CA ASN A 281 -1.30 16.84 19.74
C ASN A 281 -0.27 16.20 18.81
N TYR A 282 -0.76 15.63 17.70
CA TYR A 282 0.09 15.15 16.61
C TYR A 282 0.71 16.30 15.82
N GLY A 283 0.02 17.45 15.86
CA GLY A 283 0.47 18.73 15.33
C GLY A 283 0.61 18.76 13.82
N LEU A 284 -0.39 18.33 13.03
CA LEU A 284 -0.37 18.63 11.59
C LEU A 284 -0.62 20.12 11.32
#